data_AF-A0A8H5MDI1-F1
#
_entry.id   AF-A0A8H5MDI1-F1
#
_cell.length_a   1.000
_cell.length_b   1.000
_cell.length_c   1.000
_cell.angle_alpha   90.00
_cell.angle_beta   90.00
_cell.angle_gamma   90.00
#
_symmetry.space_group_name_H-M   'P 1'
#
loop_
_entity.id
_entity.type
_entity.pdbx_description
1 polymer ?
#
loop_
_entity_poly.entity_id
_entity_poly.type
_entity_poly.pdbx_seq_one_letter_code
_entity_poly.pdbx_strand_id
1 'polypeptide(L)'
;MDLLPEELLHFIVKSLAYRPSPPESEFPEFQLKYPSLELKSLSLVNKKLRRICIPLLFAYLYINDSEEKLRVLADSSGPHLEFLRMLELGAAVYEAQDISALNDLLPQTKRLSVVKFGSWTALAECLSTIHKSNPSITILVGRANDLIDG
;
A
#
# COMPACT_ATOMS: atom_id res chain seq x y z
N MET A 1 -27.65 -19.04 -1.69
CA MET A 1 -28.01 -18.30 -0.48
C MET A 1 -27.20 -17.02 -0.43
N ASP A 2 -27.74 -15.92 -0.96
CA ASP A 2 -27.17 -14.58 -0.76
C ASP A 2 -27.86 -13.98 0.48
N LEU A 3 -27.35 -14.30 1.66
CA LEU A 3 -27.97 -13.91 2.94
C LEU A 3 -27.67 -12.47 3.37
N LEU A 4 -26.76 -11.76 2.69
CA LEU A 4 -26.35 -10.39 3.05
C LEU A 4 -26.41 -9.43 1.84
N PRO A 5 -27.01 -8.24 2.00
CA PRO A 5 -26.87 -7.11 1.09
C PRO A 5 -25.41 -6.80 0.75
N GLU A 6 -25.16 -6.35 -0.47
CA GLU A 6 -23.79 -6.08 -0.96
C GLU A 6 -23.13 -4.93 -0.17
N GLU A 7 -23.91 -3.97 0.30
CA GLU A 7 -23.47 -2.84 1.13
C GLU A 7 -22.93 -3.32 2.48
N LEU A 8 -23.61 -4.28 3.11
CA LEU A 8 -23.15 -4.85 4.38
C LEU A 8 -21.91 -5.72 4.20
N LEU A 9 -21.82 -6.45 3.07
CA LEU A 9 -20.59 -7.17 2.72
C LEU A 9 -19.42 -6.20 2.51
N HIS A 10 -19.64 -5.11 1.78
CA HIS A 10 -18.63 -4.06 1.62
C HIS A 10 -18.18 -3.47 2.95
N PHE A 11 -19.10 -3.25 3.88
CA PHE A 11 -18.78 -2.75 5.22
C PHE A 11 -17.90 -3.74 5.99
N ILE A 12 -18.31 -5.01 6.10
CA ILE A 12 -17.55 -6.07 6.79
C ILE A 12 -16.14 -6.21 6.20
N VAL A 13 -16.05 -6.29 4.88
CA VAL A 13 -14.77 -6.46 4.17
C VAL A 13 -13.86 -5.25 4.41
N LYS A 14 -14.38 -4.01 4.40
CA LYS A 14 -13.60 -2.82 4.76
C LYS A 14 -13.11 -2.85 6.21
N SER A 15 -13.95 -3.25 7.15
CA SER A 15 -13.56 -3.39 8.56
C SER A 15 -12.47 -4.45 8.77
N LEU A 16 -12.48 -5.53 7.99
CA LEU A 16 -11.44 -6.56 8.02
C LEU A 16 -10.15 -6.12 7.32
N ALA A 17 -10.24 -5.25 6.31
CA ALA A 17 -9.08 -4.69 5.62
C ALA A 17 -8.33 -3.66 6.48
N TYR A 18 -9.05 -2.88 7.28
CA TYR A 18 -8.50 -1.87 8.18
C TYR A 18 -8.45 -2.38 9.62
N ARG A 19 -7.56 -3.35 9.91
CA ARG A 19 -7.13 -3.55 11.31
C ARG A 19 -6.04 -2.51 11.65
N PRO A 20 -6.22 -1.68 12.69
CA PRO A 20 -5.07 -1.01 13.30
C PRO A 20 -4.11 -2.09 13.80
N SER A 21 -2.83 -1.96 13.47
CA SER A 21 -1.79 -2.97 13.73
C SER A 21 -1.78 -3.39 15.21
N PRO A 22 -1.64 -4.68 15.54
CA PRO A 22 -1.02 -5.03 16.82
C PRO A 22 0.48 -4.67 16.77
N PRO A 23 1.11 -4.40 17.92
CA PRO A 23 2.56 -4.32 18.00
C PRO A 23 3.14 -5.73 17.76
N GLU A 24 4.31 -5.80 17.12
CA GLU A 24 5.15 -7.00 16.96
C GLU A 24 4.76 -7.99 15.83
N SER A 25 5.60 -8.04 14.78
CA SER A 25 5.56 -9.03 13.71
C SER A 25 6.97 -9.58 13.48
N GLU A 26 7.10 -10.90 13.39
CA GLU A 26 8.36 -11.66 13.32
C GLU A 26 9.09 -11.60 11.96
N PHE A 27 8.55 -10.89 10.95
CA PHE A 27 9.15 -10.77 9.61
C PHE A 27 9.22 -9.31 9.14
N PRO A 28 10.37 -8.63 9.31
CA PRO A 28 10.49 -7.17 9.11
C PRO A 28 10.60 -6.71 7.65
N GLU A 29 10.94 -7.57 6.69
CA GLU A 29 11.43 -7.15 5.37
C GLU A 29 10.33 -6.83 4.33
N PHE A 30 9.06 -7.14 4.63
CA PHE A 30 7.91 -6.91 3.73
C PHE A 30 6.59 -6.70 4.48
N GLN A 31 6.41 -5.58 5.19
CA GLN A 31 5.12 -5.31 5.86
C GLN A 31 4.06 -4.70 4.93
N LEU A 32 3.66 -5.36 3.84
CA LEU A 32 2.27 -5.17 3.38
C LEU A 32 1.42 -5.24 4.66
N LYS A 33 0.66 -4.20 5.07
CA LYS A 33 -0.39 -4.40 6.08
C LYS A 33 -1.27 -5.44 5.44
N TYR A 34 -1.00 -6.70 5.78
CA TYR A 34 -1.51 -7.79 5.01
C TYR A 34 -3.01 -7.61 5.01
N PRO A 35 -3.67 -7.81 3.86
CA PRO A 35 -5.08 -8.13 3.95
C PRO A 35 -5.22 -9.20 5.01
N SER A 36 -6.02 -8.92 6.04
CA SER A 36 -6.17 -9.81 7.17
C SER A 36 -6.38 -11.25 6.67
N LEU A 37 -5.87 -12.25 7.37
CA LEU A 37 -6.03 -13.65 6.96
C LEU A 37 -7.51 -13.96 6.68
N GLU A 38 -8.39 -13.29 7.42
CA GLU A 38 -9.83 -13.23 7.26
C GLU A 38 -10.24 -12.68 5.88
N LEU A 39 -9.68 -11.55 5.43
CA LEU A 39 -9.93 -10.96 4.11
C LEU A 39 -9.46 -11.87 2.96
N LYS A 40 -8.27 -12.49 3.11
CA LYS A 40 -7.78 -13.48 2.14
C LYS A 40 -8.70 -14.70 2.10
N SER A 41 -9.10 -15.22 3.25
CA SER A 41 -10.00 -16.37 3.34
C SER A 41 -11.37 -16.06 2.74
N LEU A 42 -11.93 -14.88 3.01
CA LEU A 42 -13.19 -14.43 2.41
C LEU A 42 -13.13 -14.36 0.88
N SER A 43 -11.99 -13.94 0.32
CA SER A 43 -11.81 -13.87 -1.14
C SER A 43 -11.90 -15.23 -1.86
N LEU A 44 -11.73 -16.33 -1.11
CA LEU A 44 -11.76 -17.70 -1.63
C LEU A 44 -13.15 -18.33 -1.55
N VAL A 45 -14.06 -17.79 -0.72
CA VAL A 45 -15.38 -18.40 -0.45
C VAL A 45 -16.28 -18.44 -1.69
N ASN A 46 -16.43 -17.32 -2.41
CA ASN A 46 -17.25 -17.27 -3.62
C ASN A 46 -16.86 -16.09 -4.55
N LYS A 47 -17.40 -16.09 -5.77
CA LYS A 47 -17.11 -15.04 -6.79
C LYS A 47 -17.49 -13.63 -6.34
N LYS A 48 -18.59 -13.48 -5.58
CA LYS A 48 -19.07 -12.17 -5.09
C LYS A 48 -18.09 -11.58 -4.08
N LEU A 49 -17.71 -12.36 -3.07
CA LEU A 49 -16.72 -11.97 -2.07
C LEU A 49 -15.35 -11.74 -2.69
N ARG A 50 -14.93 -12.58 -3.66
CA ARG A 50 -13.71 -12.37 -4.42
C ARG A 50 -13.66 -10.99 -5.09
N ARG A 51 -14.74 -10.60 -5.79
CA ARG A 51 -14.85 -9.29 -6.46
C ARG A 51 -14.70 -8.12 -5.49
N ILE A 52 -15.24 -8.26 -4.28
CA ILE A 52 -15.23 -7.21 -3.25
C ILE A 52 -13.88 -7.16 -2.51
N CYS A 53 -13.29 -8.32 -2.21
CA CYS A 53 -12.05 -8.43 -1.43
C CYS A 53 -10.81 -8.09 -2.25
N ILE A 54 -10.71 -8.53 -3.52
CA ILE A 54 -9.50 -8.36 -4.35
C ILE A 54 -8.99 -6.91 -4.37
N PRO A 55 -9.82 -5.88 -4.64
CA PRO A 55 -9.35 -4.50 -4.63
C PRO A 55 -8.74 -4.06 -3.29
N LEU A 56 -9.20 -4.64 -2.18
CA LEU A 56 -8.71 -4.32 -0.83
C LEU A 56 -7.47 -5.14 -0.47
N LEU A 57 -7.28 -6.33 -1.06
CA LEU A 57 -6.05 -7.11 -0.91
C LEU A 57 -4.81 -6.37 -1.44
N PHE A 58 -5.01 -5.52 -2.46
CA PHE A 58 -3.94 -4.76 -3.13
C PHE A 58 -4.01 -3.25 -2.87
N ALA A 59 -4.87 -2.81 -1.94
CA ALA A 59 -5.08 -1.38 -1.68
C ALA A 59 -3.94 -0.73 -0.91
N TYR A 60 -3.16 -1.49 -0.16
CA TYR A 60 -2.05 -1.00 0.64
C TYR A 60 -0.78 -1.74 0.25
N LEU A 61 0.32 -1.01 0.10
CA LEU A 61 1.64 -1.57 -0.15
C LEU A 61 2.65 -0.86 0.75
N TYR A 62 3.52 -1.63 1.38
CA TYR A 62 4.67 -1.12 2.11
C TYR A 62 5.93 -1.75 1.60
N ILE A 63 6.97 -0.94 1.47
CA ILE A 63 8.26 -1.35 0.94
C ILE A 63 9.29 -0.98 1.99
N ASN A 64 9.72 -1.95 2.80
CA ASN A 64 10.68 -1.67 3.88
C ASN A 64 12.11 -1.65 3.37
N ASP A 65 12.48 -2.68 2.59
CA ASP A 65 13.88 -2.99 2.34
C ASP A 65 14.05 -3.88 1.09
N SER A 66 13.91 -3.32 -0.11
CA SER A 66 14.81 -3.65 -1.24
C SER A 66 14.48 -2.85 -2.50
N GLU A 67 15.55 -2.35 -3.11
CA GLU A 67 15.61 -1.84 -4.48
C GLU A 67 14.94 -2.79 -5.48
N GLU A 68 15.17 -4.10 -5.32
CA GLU A 68 14.65 -5.13 -6.21
C GLU A 68 13.12 -5.21 -6.20
N LYS A 69 12.47 -5.03 -5.05
CA LYS A 69 10.99 -5.07 -4.94
C LYS A 69 10.36 -3.89 -5.68
N LEU A 70 10.93 -2.70 -5.47
CA LEU A 70 10.46 -1.47 -6.12
C LEU A 70 10.59 -1.57 -7.63
N ARG A 71 11.71 -2.11 -8.11
CA ARG A 71 11.95 -2.37 -9.54
C ARG A 71 10.99 -3.40 -10.11
N VAL A 72 10.87 -4.56 -9.48
CA VAL A 72 9.93 -5.61 -9.92
C VAL A 72 8.51 -5.05 -9.98
N LEU A 73 8.13 -4.20 -9.02
CA LEU A 73 6.83 -3.54 -9.03
C LEU A 73 6.68 -2.52 -10.16
N ALA A 74 7.69 -1.66 -10.37
CA ALA A 74 7.70 -0.65 -11.43
C ALA A 74 7.69 -1.27 -12.84
N ASP A 75 8.41 -2.38 -13.01
CA ASP A 75 8.46 -3.16 -14.26
C ASP A 75 7.19 -3.99 -14.46
N SER A 76 6.53 -4.39 -13.37
CA SER A 76 5.25 -5.08 -13.45
C SER A 76 4.13 -4.09 -13.80
N SER A 77 3.79 -3.99 -15.09
CA SER A 77 2.57 -3.34 -15.58
C SER A 77 1.30 -4.13 -15.22
N GLY A 78 1.20 -4.63 -14.00
CA GLY A 78 0.16 -5.53 -13.57
C GLY A 78 -1.12 -4.83 -13.10
N PRO A 79 -2.28 -5.50 -13.20
CA PRO A 79 -3.58 -4.96 -12.80
C PRO A 79 -3.67 -4.66 -11.30
N HIS A 80 -2.74 -5.16 -10.46
CA HIS A 80 -2.72 -4.86 -9.03
C HIS A 80 -2.44 -3.39 -8.72
N LEU A 81 -1.67 -2.68 -9.57
CA LEU A 81 -1.32 -1.27 -9.36
C LEU A 81 -2.54 -0.33 -9.50
N GLU A 82 -3.56 -0.75 -10.26
CA GLU A 82 -4.79 0.02 -10.42
C GLU A 82 -5.63 0.07 -9.14
N PHE A 83 -5.40 -0.88 -8.23
CA PHE A 83 -6.09 -0.97 -6.95
C PHE A 83 -5.31 -0.32 -5.81
N LEU A 84 -4.04 0.04 -6.04
CA LEU A 84 -3.19 0.63 -5.02
C LEU A 84 -3.76 1.99 -4.59
N ARG A 85 -4.06 2.13 -3.29
CA ARG A 85 -4.60 3.35 -2.68
C ARG A 85 -3.63 4.00 -1.71
N MET A 86 -2.78 3.21 -1.07
CA MET A 86 -1.80 3.67 -0.09
C MET A 86 -0.46 2.98 -0.34
N LEU A 87 0.58 3.80 -0.52
CA LEU A 87 1.96 3.35 -0.62
C LEU A 87 2.73 3.88 0.59
N GLU A 88 3.40 3.01 1.33
CA GLU A 88 4.25 3.39 2.44
C GLU A 88 5.70 2.95 2.15
N LEU A 89 6.63 3.88 2.31
CA LEU A 89 8.05 3.67 2.02
C LEU A 89 8.79 3.64 3.35
N GLY A 90 9.49 2.54 3.60
CA GLY A 90 10.30 2.31 4.79
C GLY A 90 11.55 3.18 4.83
N ALA A 91 12.31 3.02 5.91
CA ALA A 91 13.48 3.87 6.18
C ALA A 91 14.70 3.53 5.31
N ALA A 92 14.70 2.41 4.59
CA ALA A 92 15.83 2.02 3.73
C ALA A 92 15.64 2.47 2.26
N VAL A 93 14.44 2.93 1.88
CA VAL A 93 14.10 3.30 0.50
C VAL A 93 14.50 4.74 0.20
N TYR A 94 15.81 5.02 0.20
CA TYR A 94 16.33 6.38 -0.02
C TYR A 94 17.53 6.44 -0.96
N GLU A 95 17.86 5.35 -1.66
CA GLU A 95 18.88 5.43 -2.71
C GLU A 95 18.33 6.06 -3.99
N ALA A 96 19.18 6.72 -4.77
CA ALA A 96 18.78 7.36 -6.03
C ALA A 96 18.09 6.38 -7.00
N GLN A 97 18.46 5.09 -6.93
CA GLN A 97 17.86 4.04 -7.74
C GLN A 97 16.41 3.73 -7.32
N ASP A 98 16.13 3.74 -6.02
CA ASP A 98 14.78 3.55 -5.48
C ASP A 98 13.86 4.70 -5.88
N ILE A 99 14.40 5.93 -5.84
CA ILE A 99 13.69 7.15 -6.20
C ILE A 99 13.33 7.14 -7.69
N SER A 100 14.23 6.65 -8.55
CA SER A 100 13.92 6.43 -9.98
C SER A 100 12.78 5.43 -10.16
N ALA A 101 12.87 4.25 -9.53
CA ALA A 101 11.82 3.22 -9.64
C ALA A 101 10.47 3.72 -9.09
N LEU A 102 10.48 4.51 -8.02
CA LEU A 102 9.28 5.14 -7.48
C LEU A 102 8.70 6.17 -8.45
N ASN A 103 9.53 6.97 -9.12
CA ASN A 103 9.09 7.91 -10.13
C ASN A 103 8.48 7.22 -11.35
N ASP A 104 8.91 6.00 -11.68
CA ASP A 104 8.32 5.17 -12.74
C ASP A 104 7.02 4.47 -12.30
N LEU A 105 6.89 4.16 -11.00
CA LEU A 105 5.71 3.53 -10.41
C LEU A 105 4.54 4.50 -10.25
N LEU A 106 4.78 5.71 -9.74
CA LEU A 106 3.76 6.70 -9.39
C LEU A 106 2.76 7.03 -10.53
N PRO A 107 3.19 7.16 -11.80
CA PRO A 107 2.27 7.36 -12.93
C PRO A 107 1.33 6.18 -13.20
N GLN A 108 1.72 4.96 -12.81
CA GLN A 108 0.95 3.74 -13.04
C GLN A 108 -0.17 3.55 -12.01
N THR A 109 -0.06 4.20 -10.86
CA THR A 109 -0.96 4.02 -9.71
C THR A 109 -2.10 5.04 -9.71
N LYS A 110 -3.07 4.87 -10.61
CA LYS A 110 -4.17 5.84 -10.85
C LYS A 110 -5.11 6.08 -9.66
N ARG A 111 -5.17 5.14 -8.71
CA ARG A 111 -6.04 5.22 -7.53
C ARG A 111 -5.26 5.51 -6.25
N LEU A 112 -3.96 5.80 -6.38
CA LEU A 112 -3.13 6.16 -5.26
C LEU A 112 -3.67 7.44 -4.65
N SER A 113 -4.02 7.35 -3.39
CA SER A 113 -4.64 8.43 -2.62
C SER A 113 -3.77 8.88 -1.46
N VAL A 114 -2.87 7.99 -0.98
CA VAL A 114 -1.96 8.28 0.11
C VAL A 114 -0.57 7.75 -0.21
N VAL A 115 0.45 8.58 0.00
CA VAL A 115 1.85 8.14 0.00
C VAL A 115 2.48 8.54 1.32
N LYS A 116 3.07 7.58 2.02
CA LYS A 116 3.76 7.80 3.28
C LYS A 116 5.26 7.64 3.08
N PHE A 117 5.99 8.71 3.37
CA PHE A 117 7.45 8.77 3.34
C PHE A 117 8.01 8.66 4.75
N GLY A 118 9.06 7.86 4.94
CA GLY A 118 9.85 7.82 6.18
C GLY A 118 10.96 8.87 6.24
N SER A 119 11.26 9.56 5.12
CA SER A 119 12.25 10.65 5.04
C SER A 119 11.75 11.81 4.19
N TRP A 120 12.13 13.02 4.61
CA TRP A 120 11.86 14.25 3.87
C TRP A 120 12.65 14.33 2.54
N THR A 121 13.81 13.68 2.46
CA THR A 121 14.67 13.71 1.26
C THR A 121 14.00 13.03 0.07
N ALA A 122 13.48 11.81 0.25
CA ALA A 122 12.71 11.13 -0.80
C ALA A 122 11.45 11.89 -1.21
N LEU A 123 10.76 12.53 -0.25
CA LEU A 123 9.62 13.37 -0.61
C LEU A 123 10.07 14.50 -1.55
N ALA A 124 11.13 15.22 -1.21
CA ALA A 124 11.60 16.34 -2.00
C ALA A 124 11.93 15.93 -3.45
N GLU A 125 12.54 14.76 -3.63
CA GLU A 125 12.91 14.24 -4.95
C GLU A 125 11.69 13.74 -5.75
N CYS A 126 10.69 13.14 -5.09
CA CYS A 126 9.49 12.64 -5.76
C CYS A 126 8.35 13.67 -5.89
N LEU A 127 8.44 14.83 -5.23
CA LEU A 127 7.36 15.81 -5.14
C LEU A 127 6.85 16.25 -6.52
N SER A 128 7.78 16.49 -7.44
CA SER A 128 7.47 16.92 -8.82
C SER A 128 6.68 15.85 -9.58
N THR A 129 7.08 14.58 -9.45
CA THR A 129 6.41 13.43 -10.06
C THR A 129 5.04 13.17 -9.45
N ILE A 130 4.92 13.28 -8.12
CA ILE A 130 3.63 13.13 -7.42
C ILE A 130 2.66 14.21 -7.89
N HIS A 131 3.09 15.47 -7.90
CA HIS A 131 2.25 16.59 -8.29
C HIS A 131 1.76 16.46 -9.74
N LYS A 132 2.63 16.01 -10.64
CA LYS A 132 2.30 15.81 -12.06
C LYS A 132 1.39 14.61 -12.29
N SER A 133 1.62 13.51 -11.59
CA SER A 133 0.93 12.23 -11.83
C SER A 133 -0.42 12.16 -11.13
N ASN A 134 -0.51 12.65 -9.90
CA ASN A 134 -1.70 12.54 -9.06
C ASN A 134 -1.83 13.75 -8.11
N PRO A 135 -2.42 14.87 -8.58
CA PRO A 135 -2.49 16.12 -7.80
C PRO A 135 -3.35 16.03 -6.53
N SER A 136 -4.18 15.00 -6.40
CA SER A 136 -5.04 14.75 -5.24
C SER A 136 -4.44 13.77 -4.22
N ILE A 137 -3.18 13.36 -4.36
CA ILE A 137 -2.52 12.49 -3.38
C ILE A 137 -2.34 13.22 -2.05
N THR A 138 -2.74 12.56 -0.98
CA THR A 138 -2.38 12.93 0.40
C THR A 138 -0.98 12.43 0.68
N ILE A 139 -0.08 13.33 1.05
CA ILE A 139 1.30 12.99 1.41
C ILE A 139 1.40 12.98 2.93
N LEU A 140 1.81 11.85 3.49
CA LEU A 140 2.13 11.71 4.90
C LEU A 140 3.65 11.63 5.03
N VAL A 141 4.24 12.44 5.90
CA VAL A 141 5.66 12.33 6.21
C VAL A 141 5.79 12.06 7.68
N GLY A 142 6.38 10.93 8.03
CA GLY A 142 6.67 10.56 9.41
C GLY A 142 8.16 10.33 9.59
N ARG A 143 8.73 10.82 10.69
CA ARG A 143 10.07 10.41 11.12
C ARG A 143 9.98 9.00 11.69
N ALA A 144 10.91 8.13 11.32
CA ALA A 144 11.08 6.80 11.94
C ALA A 144 11.67 6.85 13.38
N ASN A 145 11.49 7.96 14.13
CA ASN A 145 12.16 8.19 15.42
C ASN A 145 11.24 8.34 16.64
N ASP A 146 9.93 8.13 16.55
CA ASP A 146 9.03 8.31 17.72
C ASP A 146 8.74 7.01 18.50
N LEU A 147 9.62 6.00 18.46
CA LEU A 147 9.53 4.80 19.31
C LEU A 147 10.89 4.28 19.80
N ILE A 148 11.81 5.19 20.15
CA ILE A 148 12.90 4.87 21.08
C ILE A 148 12.96 6.01 22.09
N ASP A 149 12.32 5.79 23.23
CA ASP A 149 12.53 6.37 24.57
C ASP A 149 11.19 6.71 25.25
N GLY A 150 10.77 5.81 26.16
CA GLY A 150 9.61 5.94 27.04
C GLY A 150 9.15 4.62 27.63
#